data_AF-C8W568-F1
#
_entry.id   AF-C8W568-F1
#
_cell.length_a   1.000
_cell.length_b   1.000
_cell.length_c   1.000
_cell.angle_alpha   90.00
_cell.angle_beta   90.00
_cell.angle_gamma   90.00
#
_symmetry.space_group_name_H-M   'P 1'
#
loop_
_entity.id
_entity.type
_entity.pdbx_description
1 polymer ?
#
loop_
_entity_poly.entity_id
_entity_poly.type
_entity_poly.pdbx_seq_one_letter_code
_entity_poly.pdbx_strand_id
1 'polypeptide(L)'
;MSRNRNQPVTPGAKSALNNMKFEIANELGINDYANMDKGSLPSRVNGYVGGNMTKKLVAFAEQALQNGATPQVVQSAQLETPQTQGQSQ
;
A
#
# COMPACT_ATOMS: atom_id res chain seq x y z
N MET A 1 15.43 20.33 8.78
CA MET A 1 15.51 19.14 7.90
C MET A 1 14.15 18.47 7.85
N SER A 2 13.52 18.39 6.67
CA SER A 2 12.23 17.70 6.50
C SER A 2 12.44 16.19 6.67
N ARG A 3 11.80 15.61 7.68
CA ARG A 3 11.89 14.18 7.97
C ARG A 3 10.87 13.50 7.06
N ASN A 4 11.28 13.06 5.87
CA ASN A 4 10.45 12.23 5.00
C ASN A 4 10.25 10.86 5.66
N ARG A 5 9.14 10.70 6.40
CA ARG A 5 8.78 9.47 7.12
C ARG A 5 8.08 8.44 6.25
N ASN A 6 7.85 8.76 4.97
CA ASN A 6 7.14 7.86 4.06
C ASN A 6 8.12 6.84 3.45
N GLN A 7 8.63 5.94 4.29
CA GLN A 7 9.39 4.80 3.80
C GLN A 7 8.44 3.65 3.48
N PRO A 8 8.65 2.96 2.34
CA PRO A 8 7.86 1.78 2.02
C PRO A 8 8.09 0.70 3.08
N VAL A 9 7.00 0.08 3.55
CA VAL A 9 7.02 -0.99 4.57
C VAL A 9 7.95 -2.14 4.16
N THR A 10 7.99 -2.45 2.87
CA THR A 10 8.90 -3.44 2.29
C THR A 10 9.80 -2.78 1.25
N PRO A 11 11.13 -2.75 1.47
CA PRO A 11 12.07 -2.29 0.46
C PRO A 11 11.93 -3.09 -0.84
N GLY A 12 12.01 -2.41 -1.99
CA GLY A 12 11.96 -3.06 -3.31
C GLY A 12 10.56 -3.36 -3.87
N ALA A 13 9.51 -3.36 -3.05
CA ALA A 13 8.15 -3.66 -3.51
C ALA A 13 7.52 -2.56 -4.39
N LYS A 14 8.11 -1.36 -4.45
CA LYS A 14 7.55 -0.19 -5.15
C LYS A 14 7.21 -0.47 -6.61
N SER A 15 8.05 -1.22 -7.33
CA SER A 15 7.79 -1.55 -8.74
C SER A 15 6.57 -2.47 -8.89
N ALA A 16 6.51 -3.55 -8.10
CA ALA A 16 5.38 -4.47 -8.09
C ALA A 16 4.06 -3.78 -7.70
N LEU A 17 4.11 -2.92 -6.67
CA LEU A 17 2.97 -2.11 -6.23
C LEU A 17 2.49 -1.14 -7.31
N ASN A 18 3.41 -0.56 -8.10
CA ASN A 18 3.04 0.28 -9.23
C ASN A 18 2.36 -0.52 -10.34
N ASN A 19 2.89 -1.70 -10.70
CA ASN A 19 2.28 -2.56 -11.72
C ASN A 19 0.86 -2.96 -11.32
N MET A 20 0.68 -3.44 -10.09
CA MET A 20 -0.63 -3.77 -9.54
C MET A 20 -1.60 -2.58 -9.59
N LYS A 21 -1.13 -1.38 -9.22
CA LYS A 21 -1.93 -0.15 -9.31
C LYS A 21 -2.36 0.17 -10.74
N PHE A 22 -1.49 -0.04 -11.74
CA PHE A 22 -1.83 0.18 -13.15
C PHE A 22 -2.81 -0.87 -13.68
N GLU A 23 -2.63 -2.14 -13.31
CA GLU A 23 -3.57 -3.22 -13.65
C GLU A 23 -4.97 -2.92 -13.10
N ILE A 24 -5.07 -2.53 -11.83
CA ILE A 24 -6.34 -2.16 -11.20
C ILE A 24 -6.97 -0.94 -11.86
N ALA A 25 -6.16 0.07 -12.21
CA ALA A 25 -6.67 1.24 -12.92
C ALA A 25 -7.26 0.85 -14.28
N ASN A 26 -6.58 -0.04 -15.03
CA ASN A 26 -7.08 -0.57 -16.29
C ASN A 26 -8.38 -1.38 -16.10
N GLU A 27 -8.46 -2.24 -15.07
CA GLU A 27 -9.69 -2.98 -14.72
C GLU A 27 -10.87 -2.05 -14.41
N LEU A 28 -10.61 -0.89 -13.81
CA LEU A 28 -11.61 0.14 -13.50
C LEU A 28 -11.94 1.04 -14.72
N GLY A 29 -11.37 0.76 -15.89
CA GLY A 29 -11.58 1.53 -17.12
C GLY A 29 -10.78 2.83 -17.21
N ILE A 30 -9.80 3.03 -16.34
CA ILE A 30 -8.93 4.21 -16.31
C ILE A 30 -7.68 3.89 -17.14
N ASN A 31 -7.79 4.14 -18.45
CA ASN A 31 -6.69 3.93 -19.37
C ASN A 31 -5.55 4.92 -19.10
N ASP A 32 -4.31 4.48 -19.32
CA ASP A 32 -3.10 5.30 -19.26
C ASP A 32 -2.82 5.99 -17.90
N TYR A 33 -3.32 5.38 -16.82
CA TYR A 33 -3.12 5.87 -15.45
C TYR A 33 -1.65 6.07 -15.04
N ALA A 34 -0.73 5.36 -15.72
CA ALA A 34 0.71 5.51 -15.52
C ALA A 34 1.22 6.90 -15.92
N ASN A 35 0.80 7.39 -17.08
CA ASN A 35 1.29 8.64 -17.68
C ASN A 35 0.40 9.86 -17.34
N MET A 36 -0.85 9.63 -16.94
CA MET A 36 -1.73 10.70 -16.48
C MET A 36 -1.17 11.43 -15.25
N ASP A 37 -1.42 12.73 -15.17
CA ASP A 37 -1.21 13.48 -13.94
C ASP A 37 -2.31 13.14 -12.92
N LYS A 38 -1.89 12.66 -11.75
CA LYS A 38 -2.80 12.19 -10.70
C LYS A 38 -3.52 13.37 -10.05
N GLY A 39 -2.97 14.58 -10.14
CA GLY A 39 -3.62 15.82 -9.69
C GLY A 39 -4.78 16.28 -10.59
N SER A 40 -4.75 15.87 -11.86
CA SER A 40 -5.79 16.18 -12.85
C SER A 40 -6.96 15.20 -12.80
N LEU A 41 -6.78 14.02 -12.19
CA LEU A 41 -7.84 13.03 -12.00
C LEU A 41 -8.72 13.37 -10.78
N PRO A 42 -10.05 13.12 -10.84
CA PRO A 42 -10.91 13.31 -9.68
C PRO A 42 -10.41 12.49 -8.49
N SER A 43 -10.37 13.09 -7.29
CA SER A 43 -9.86 12.41 -6.08
C SER A 43 -10.58 11.09 -5.78
N ARG A 44 -11.87 10.99 -6.16
CA ARG A 44 -12.64 9.74 -6.05
C ARG A 44 -12.06 8.63 -6.91
N VAL A 45 -11.62 8.92 -8.14
CA VAL A 45 -11.04 7.96 -9.08
C VAL A 45 -9.72 7.43 -8.52
N ASN A 46 -8.81 8.32 -8.11
CA ASN A 46 -7.57 7.92 -7.44
C ASN A 46 -7.84 7.08 -6.18
N GLY A 47 -8.84 7.48 -5.40
CA GLY A 47 -9.31 6.74 -4.21
C GLY A 47 -9.81 5.33 -4.54
N TYR A 48 -10.58 5.16 -5.62
CA TYR A 48 -11.05 3.84 -6.05
C TYR A 48 -9.90 2.91 -6.45
N VAL A 49 -8.89 3.41 -7.15
CA VAL A 49 -7.71 2.61 -7.50
C VAL A 49 -6.97 2.15 -6.23
N GLY A 50 -6.67 3.08 -5.32
CA GLY A 50 -5.99 2.77 -4.07
C GLY A 50 -6.79 1.83 -3.16
N GLY A 51 -8.10 2.04 -3.06
CA GLY A 51 -8.99 1.19 -2.26
C GLY A 51 -9.07 -0.24 -2.78
N ASN A 52 -9.17 -0.44 -4.10
CA ASN A 52 -9.15 -1.77 -4.70
C ASN A 52 -7.77 -2.44 -4.54
N MET A 53 -6.69 -1.66 -4.58
CA MET A 53 -5.34 -2.18 -4.32
C MET A 53 -5.23 -2.74 -2.90
N THR A 54 -5.65 -2.00 -1.89
CA THR A 54 -5.70 -2.50 -0.50
C THR A 54 -6.61 -3.72 -0.39
N LYS A 55 -7.78 -3.71 -1.03
CA LYS A 55 -8.72 -4.84 -1.00
C LYS A 55 -8.09 -6.14 -1.52
N LYS A 56 -7.36 -6.08 -2.64
CA LYS A 56 -6.66 -7.25 -3.20
C LYS A 56 -5.51 -7.73 -2.31
N LEU A 57 -4.74 -6.81 -1.70
CA LEU A 57 -3.67 -7.15 -0.76
C LEU A 57 -4.21 -7.83 0.51
N VAL A 58 -5.32 -7.31 1.06
CA VAL A 58 -5.98 -7.91 2.22
C VAL A 58 -6.54 -9.28 1.87
N ALA A 59 -7.22 -9.42 0.73
CA ALA A 59 -7.74 -10.72 0.28
C ALA A 59 -6.62 -11.78 0.14
N PHE A 60 -5.45 -11.38 -0.37
CA PHE A 60 -4.27 -12.26 -0.43
C PHE A 60 -3.78 -12.66 0.97
N ALA A 61 -3.70 -11.71 1.91
CA ALA A 61 -3.32 -11.99 3.29
C ALA A 61 -4.35 -12.90 4.00
N GLU A 62 -5.65 -12.69 3.77
CA GLU A 62 -6.74 -13.54 4.27
C GLU A 62 -6.61 -14.97 3.73
N GLN A 63 -6.32 -15.13 2.45
CA GLN A 63 -6.07 -16.45 1.84
C GLN A 63 -4.82 -17.12 2.44
N ALA A 64 -3.74 -16.36 2.68
CA ALA A 64 -2.55 -16.88 3.33
C ALA A 64 -2.85 -17.35 4.77
N LEU A 65 -3.64 -16.59 5.53
CA LEU A 65 -4.10 -16.95 6.87
C LEU A 65 -4.99 -18.21 6.83
N GLN A 66 -5.91 -18.30 5.87
CA GLN A 66 -6.75 -19.49 5.69
C GLN A 66 -5.93 -20.75 5.42
N ASN A 67 -4.81 -20.62 4.70
CA ASN A 67 -3.88 -21.71 4.41
C ASN A 67 -2.88 -22.01 5.55
N GLY A 68 -3.02 -21.37 6.71
CA GLY A 68 -2.16 -21.59 7.87
C GLY A 68 -0.81 -20.86 7.83
N ALA A 69 -0.62 -19.88 6.94
CA ALA A 69 0.60 -19.06 6.86
C ALA A 69 0.64 -17.92 7.90
N THR A 70 0.06 -18.15 9.09
CA THR A 70 -0.03 -17.15 10.17
C THR A 70 1.33 -16.56 10.56
N PRO A 71 2.42 -17.33 10.73
CA PRO A 71 3.73 -16.76 11.06
C PRO A 71 4.25 -15.76 10.01
N GLN A 72 4.04 -16.05 8.73
CA GLN A 72 4.53 -15.23 7.62
C GLN A 72 3.78 -13.90 7.52
N VAL A 73 2.46 -13.92 7.75
CA VAL A 73 1.64 -12.70 7.78
C VAL A 73 1.97 -11.83 8.99
N VAL A 74 2.17 -12.42 10.17
CA VAL A 74 2.51 -11.67 11.39
C VAL A 74 3.88 -11.00 11.29
N GLN A 75 4.82 -11.59 10.55
CA GLN A 75 6.19 -11.09 10.41
C GLN A 75 6.39 -10.15 9.20
N SER A 76 5.33 -9.88 8.41
CA SER A 76 5.46 -9.11 7.16
C SER A 76 5.77 -7.62 7.35
N ALA A 77 5.54 -7.08 8.56
CA ALA A 77 5.86 -5.71 8.90
C ALA A 77 6.33 -5.61 10.36
N GLN A 78 7.23 -4.68 10.65
CA GLN A 78 7.63 -4.39 12.01
C GLN A 78 6.49 -3.70 12.76
N LEU A 79 6.23 -4.12 14.00
CA LEU A 79 5.30 -3.41 14.87
C LEU A 79 5.88 -2.03 15.20
N GLU A 80 5.15 -0.97 14.86
CA GLU A 80 5.45 0.36 15.35
C GLU A 80 5.01 0.44 16.82
N THR A 81 5.97 0.54 17.74
CA THR A 81 5.66 0.79 19.14
C THR A 81 5.38 2.28 19.35
N PRO A 82 4.40 2.66 20.18
CA PRO A 82 4.21 4.04 20.57
C PRO A 82 5.53 4.59 21.12
N GLN A 83 6.08 5.63 20.49
CA GLN A 83 7.22 6.34 21.06
C GLN A 83 6.75 6.91 22.40
N THR A 84 7.18 6.30 23.51
CA THR A 84 7.17 6.96 24.80
C THR A 84 8.02 8.21 24.64
N GLN A 85 7.37 9.37 24.58
CA GLN A 85 8.03 10.65 24.75
C GLN A 85 8.61 10.68 26.18
N GLY A 86 9.79 10.09 26.34
CA GLY A 86 10.59 10.20 27.54
C GLY A 86 11.06 11.63 27.67
N GLN A 87 10.35 12.38 28.51
CA GLN A 87 10.91 13.25 29.54
C GLN A 87 12.35 13.73 29.26
N SER A 88 12.46 14.90 28.64
CA SER A 88 13.59 15.78 28.89
C SER A 88 13.56 16.19 30.36
N GLN A 89 14.50 15.66 31.14
CA GLN A 89 15.05 16.40 32.28
C GLN A 89 15.75 17.66 31.78
#